data_AF-A0A2E4W4A4-F1
#
_entry.id   AF-A0A2E4W4A4-F1
#
_cell.length_a   1.000
_cell.length_b   1.000
_cell.length_c   1.000
_cell.angle_alpha   90.00
_cell.angle_beta   90.00
_cell.angle_gamma   90.00
#
_symmetry.space_group_name_H-M   'P 1'
#
loop_
_entity.id
_entity.type
_entity.pdbx_description
1 polymer ?
#
loop_
_entity_poly.entity_id
_entity_poly.type
_entity_poly.pdbx_seq_one_letter_code
_entity_poly.pdbx_strand_id
1 'polypeptide(L)'
;MSDLTSQELRKVLATAVGQDPNAPEVDQLMHALDRTKLFRYHNDEDVQLLSTVGKVLAAIVEDPTLTQRAMSVYLGCSEQLVDKKVKLLVDSGLITKTKVNRRNVYEVNRKSVLKHSDIQHLRQVMQILADMEKVSIKGKTYSPKDLEVADPPKVVKREAF
;
A
#
# COMPACT_ATOMS: atom_id res chain seq x y z
N MET A 1 -6.37 13.01 -24.15
CA MET A 1 -5.60 11.78 -23.89
C MET A 1 -6.32 11.07 -22.78
N SER A 2 -6.81 9.85 -23.01
CA SER A 2 -7.48 9.08 -21.95
C SER A 2 -6.46 8.78 -20.85
N ASP A 3 -6.80 9.13 -19.61
CA ASP A 3 -5.98 8.74 -18.47
C ASP A 3 -6.00 7.21 -18.39
N LEU A 4 -4.85 6.58 -18.59
CA LEU A 4 -4.70 5.13 -18.50
C LEU A 4 -5.01 4.72 -17.06
N THR A 5 -6.10 3.97 -16.88
CA THR A 5 -6.51 3.49 -15.55
C THR A 5 -5.60 2.35 -15.08
N SER A 6 -5.55 2.11 -13.76
CA SER A 6 -4.83 0.98 -13.19
C SER A 6 -5.27 -0.37 -13.76
N GLN A 7 -6.57 -0.52 -14.03
CA GLN A 7 -7.13 -1.74 -14.63
C GLN A 7 -6.69 -1.93 -16.09
N GLU A 8 -6.64 -0.84 -16.88
CA GLU A 8 -6.14 -0.90 -18.25
C GLU A 8 -4.65 -1.22 -18.28
N LEU A 9 -3.85 -0.59 -17.42
CA LEU A 9 -2.42 -0.88 -17.29
C LEU A 9 -2.18 -2.34 -16.90
N ARG A 10 -2.95 -2.87 -15.94
CA ARG A 10 -2.88 -4.27 -15.51
C ARG A 10 -3.14 -5.23 -16.68
N LYS A 11 -4.18 -4.97 -17.49
CA LYS A 11 -4.50 -5.78 -18.68
C LYS A 11 -3.39 -5.72 -19.73
N VAL A 12 -2.83 -4.53 -19.96
CA VAL A 12 -1.71 -4.35 -20.91
C VAL A 12 -0.48 -5.11 -20.46
N LEU A 13 -0.12 -5.03 -19.17
CA LEU A 13 1.02 -5.75 -18.62
C LEU A 13 0.81 -7.26 -18.66
N ALA A 14 -0.37 -7.74 -18.27
CA ALA A 14 -0.74 -9.15 -18.35
C ALA A 14 -0.59 -9.69 -19.78
N THR A 15 -1.04 -8.92 -20.77
CA THR A 15 -0.87 -9.24 -22.19
C THR A 15 0.62 -9.29 -22.58
N ALA A 16 1.42 -8.32 -22.11
CA ALA A 16 2.84 -8.25 -22.44
C ALA A 16 3.67 -9.40 -21.85
N VAL A 17 3.30 -9.89 -20.65
CA VAL A 17 3.96 -11.05 -20.01
C VAL A 17 3.30 -12.39 -20.31
N GLY A 18 2.20 -12.40 -21.07
CA GLY A 18 1.45 -13.61 -21.40
C GLY A 18 0.83 -14.31 -20.18
N GLN A 19 0.48 -13.55 -19.14
CA GLN A 19 -0.10 -14.06 -17.89
C GLN A 19 -1.56 -13.63 -17.74
N ASP A 20 -2.29 -14.28 -16.84
CA ASP A 20 -3.60 -13.80 -16.41
C ASP A 20 -3.45 -12.44 -15.69
N PRO A 21 -4.39 -11.48 -15.86
CA PRO A 21 -4.35 -10.21 -15.15
C PRO A 21 -4.24 -10.35 -13.64
N ASN A 22 -4.79 -11.40 -13.02
CA ASN A 22 -4.74 -11.63 -11.57
C ASN A 22 -3.55 -12.50 -11.13
N ALA A 23 -2.60 -12.77 -12.02
CA ALA A 23 -1.42 -13.55 -11.69
C ALA A 23 -0.46 -12.77 -10.76
N PRO A 24 0.22 -13.45 -9.81
CA PRO A 24 1.17 -12.83 -8.89
C PRO A 24 2.31 -12.06 -9.57
N GLU A 25 2.72 -12.47 -10.76
CA GLU A 25 3.75 -11.81 -11.57
C GLU A 25 3.31 -10.42 -12.03
N VAL A 26 2.03 -10.28 -12.39
CA VAL A 26 1.43 -8.98 -12.75
C VAL A 26 1.36 -8.09 -11.51
N ASP A 27 1.00 -8.64 -10.34
CA ASP A 27 1.03 -7.88 -9.07
C ASP A 27 2.44 -7.37 -8.73
N GLN A 28 3.46 -8.21 -8.88
CA GLN A 28 4.85 -7.80 -8.65
C GLN A 28 5.28 -6.66 -9.57
N LEU A 29 4.88 -6.71 -10.85
CA LEU A 29 5.14 -5.64 -11.81
C LEU A 29 4.37 -4.36 -11.47
N MET A 30 3.09 -4.47 -11.10
CA MET A 30 2.30 -3.32 -10.65
C MET A 30 2.93 -2.67 -9.41
N HIS A 31 3.40 -3.46 -8.45
CA HIS A 31 4.14 -2.95 -7.29
C HIS A 31 5.48 -2.30 -7.66
N ALA A 32 6.21 -2.85 -8.63
CA ALA A 32 7.46 -2.25 -9.11
C ALA A 32 7.20 -0.89 -9.79
N LEU A 33 6.12 -0.77 -10.56
CA LEU A 33 5.70 0.47 -11.19
C LEU A 33 5.21 1.51 -10.16
N ASP A 34 4.46 1.07 -9.15
CA ASP A 34 4.04 1.92 -8.03
C ASP A 34 5.25 2.50 -7.27
N ARG A 35 6.31 1.70 -7.06
CA ARG A 35 7.58 2.18 -6.47
C ARG A 35 8.25 3.29 -7.28
N THR A 36 8.11 3.28 -8.60
CA THR A 36 8.62 4.36 -9.47
C THR A 36 7.74 5.60 -9.45
N LYS A 37 6.60 5.56 -8.75
CA LYS A 37 5.58 6.62 -8.66
C LYS A 37 5.02 7.06 -10.01
N LEU A 38 5.21 6.26 -11.05
CA LEU A 38 4.72 6.56 -12.39
C LEU A 38 3.20 6.31 -12.48
N PHE A 39 2.67 5.36 -11.72
CA PHE A 39 1.25 5.03 -11.62
C PHE A 39 0.95 4.47 -10.23
N ARG A 40 -0.10 4.96 -9.56
CA ARG A 40 -0.60 4.30 -8.34
C ARG A 40 -1.54 3.19 -8.72
N TYR A 41 -1.29 1.99 -8.20
CA TYR A 41 -2.30 0.94 -8.14
C TYR A 41 -3.33 1.28 -7.06
N HIS A 42 -4.53 1.69 -7.46
CA HIS A 42 -5.69 1.64 -6.59
C HIS A 42 -6.64 0.64 -7.26
N ASN A 43 -6.89 -0.51 -6.63
CA ASN A 43 -8.17 -1.14 -6.90
C ASN A 43 -9.21 -0.17 -6.32
N ASP A 44 -10.08 0.38 -7.17
CA ASP A 44 -11.15 1.26 -6.70
C ASP A 44 -12.14 0.53 -5.76
N GLU A 45 -12.03 -0.80 -5.66
CA GLU A 45 -12.79 -1.66 -4.74
C GLU A 45 -12.10 -1.88 -3.38
N ASP A 46 -10.86 -1.41 -3.18
CA ASP A 46 -10.14 -1.64 -1.92
C ASP A 46 -10.60 -0.70 -0.80
N VAL A 47 -10.84 -1.29 0.37
CA VAL A 47 -11.20 -0.54 1.58
C VAL A 47 -10.07 0.39 1.98
N GLN A 48 -10.37 1.68 2.11
CA GLN A 48 -9.40 2.66 2.57
C GLN A 48 -9.12 2.50 4.08
N LEU A 49 -8.00 1.87 4.43
CA LEU A 49 -7.58 1.70 5.82
C LEU A 49 -7.06 3.01 6.46
N LEU A 50 -6.37 3.84 5.67
CA LEU A 50 -5.82 5.11 6.13
C LEU A 50 -6.71 6.27 5.70
N SER A 51 -6.90 7.21 6.62
CA SER A 51 -7.48 8.52 6.29
C SER A 51 -6.59 9.27 5.28
N THR A 52 -7.14 10.27 4.60
CA THR A 52 -6.35 11.11 3.67
C THR A 52 -5.14 11.74 4.35
N VAL A 53 -5.25 12.11 5.64
CA VAL A 53 -4.13 12.68 6.41
C VAL A 53 -3.01 11.64 6.58
N GLY A 54 -3.37 10.41 6.94
CA GLY A 54 -2.42 9.29 7.04
C GLY A 54 -1.74 8.98 5.71
N LYS A 55 -2.51 8.98 4.61
CA LYS A 55 -1.96 8.80 3.25
C LYS A 55 -0.97 9.89 2.85
N VAL A 56 -1.27 11.16 3.19
CA VAL A 56 -0.34 12.29 2.94
C VAL A 56 0.93 12.15 3.79
N LEU A 57 0.81 11.78 5.06
CA LEU A 57 1.96 11.53 5.92
C LEU A 57 2.85 10.42 5.36
N ALA A 58 2.26 9.29 4.95
CA ALA A 58 2.99 8.18 4.35
C ALA A 58 3.74 8.62 3.08
N ALA A 59 3.08 9.37 2.18
CA ALA A 59 3.72 9.89 0.98
C ALA A 59 4.94 10.78 1.27
N ILE A 60 4.84 11.65 2.29
CA ILE A 60 5.95 12.53 2.71
C ILE A 60 7.09 11.72 3.38
N VAL A 61 6.76 10.69 4.15
CA VAL A 61 7.75 9.78 4.75
C VAL A 61 8.51 9.01 3.67
N GLU A 62 7.82 8.55 2.63
CA GLU A 62 8.43 7.87 1.48
C GLU A 62 9.34 8.81 0.68
N ASP A 63 8.93 10.07 0.52
CA ASP A 63 9.70 11.08 -0.21
C ASP A 63 9.36 12.51 0.24
N PRO A 64 10.23 13.11 1.05
CA PRO A 64 10.02 14.44 1.59
C PRO A 64 10.14 15.57 0.56
N THR A 65 10.46 15.26 -0.70
CA THR A 65 10.61 16.24 -1.79
C THR A 65 9.40 16.32 -2.72
N LEU A 66 8.38 15.49 -2.49
CA LEU A 66 7.15 15.50 -3.28
C LEU A 66 6.48 16.87 -3.28
N THR A 67 6.10 17.36 -4.45
CA THR A 67 5.32 18.59 -4.57
C THR A 67 3.85 18.34 -4.21
N GLN A 68 3.08 19.39 -3.91
CA GLN A 68 1.64 19.26 -3.67
C GLN A 68 0.90 18.68 -4.87
N ARG A 69 1.29 19.07 -6.09
CA ARG A 69 0.78 18.48 -7.33
C ARG A 69 1.15 17.01 -7.50
N ALA A 70 2.40 16.64 -7.18
CA ALA A 70 2.80 15.24 -7.23
C ALA A 70 2.01 14.41 -6.20
N MET A 71 1.81 14.93 -4.99
CA MET A 71 0.97 14.29 -3.98
C MET A 71 -0.50 14.21 -4.39
N SER A 72 -1.07 15.22 -5.06
CA SER A 72 -2.47 15.20 -5.48
C SER A 72 -2.73 14.12 -6.52
N VAL A 73 -1.82 14.01 -7.51
CA VAL A 73 -1.82 12.95 -8.53
C VAL A 73 -1.61 11.59 -7.86
N TYR A 74 -0.57 11.47 -7.04
CA TYR A 74 -0.25 10.24 -6.31
C TYR A 74 -1.41 9.77 -5.43
N LEU A 75 -2.11 10.70 -4.77
CA LEU A 75 -3.20 10.40 -3.83
C LEU A 75 -4.59 10.32 -4.47
N GLY A 76 -4.72 10.63 -5.76
CA GLY A 76 -6.02 10.69 -6.42
C GLY A 76 -6.98 11.69 -5.78
N CYS A 77 -6.46 12.83 -5.29
CA CYS A 77 -7.29 13.87 -4.67
C CYS A 77 -6.89 15.28 -5.11
N SER A 78 -7.66 16.30 -4.72
CA SER A 78 -7.38 17.67 -5.14
C SER A 78 -6.15 18.26 -4.41
N GLU A 79 -5.41 19.14 -5.09
CA GLU A 79 -4.28 19.86 -4.48
C GLU A 79 -4.70 20.65 -3.22
N GLN A 80 -5.92 21.19 -3.23
CA GLN A 80 -6.51 21.89 -2.08
C GLN A 80 -6.70 20.96 -0.87
N LEU A 81 -7.10 19.70 -1.11
CA LEU A 81 -7.24 18.72 -0.03
C LEU A 81 -5.87 18.34 0.53
N VAL A 82 -4.87 18.13 -0.34
CA VAL A 82 -3.48 17.90 0.05
C VAL A 82 -2.96 19.06 0.89
N ASP A 83 -3.14 20.30 0.45
CA ASP A 83 -2.69 21.49 1.19
C ASP A 83 -3.29 21.56 2.60
N LYS A 84 -4.62 21.34 2.72
CA LYS A 84 -5.30 21.26 4.02
C LYS A 84 -4.71 20.17 4.92
N LYS A 85 -4.40 18.99 4.36
CA LYS A 85 -3.85 17.86 5.14
C LYS A 85 -2.39 18.08 5.53
N VAL A 86 -1.58 18.65 4.64
CA VAL A 86 -0.21 19.08 4.94
C VAL A 86 -0.22 20.10 6.08
N LYS A 87 -1.11 21.10 6.03
CA LYS A 87 -1.25 22.09 7.10
C LYS A 87 -1.58 21.43 8.44
N LEU A 88 -2.52 20.49 8.47
CA LEU A 88 -2.85 19.74 9.69
C LEU A 88 -1.65 18.95 10.26
N LEU A 89 -0.83 18.34 9.39
CA LEU A 89 0.39 17.64 9.81
C LEU A 89 1.47 18.59 10.36
N VAL A 90 1.56 19.80 9.81
CA VAL A 90 2.44 20.87 10.32
C VAL A 90 1.96 21.37 11.67
N ASP A 91 0.66 21.69 11.78
CA ASP A 91 0.05 22.24 13.00
C ASP A 91 0.12 21.24 14.17
N SER A 92 0.09 19.93 13.88
CA SER A 92 0.28 18.86 14.87
C SER A 92 1.76 18.55 15.20
N GLY A 93 2.71 19.21 14.53
CA GLY A 93 4.14 19.00 14.75
C GLY A 93 4.68 17.66 14.27
N LEU A 94 3.93 16.94 13.41
CA LEU A 94 4.36 15.67 12.81
C LEU A 94 5.35 15.90 11.67
N ILE A 95 5.21 17.00 10.94
CA ILE A 95 6.14 17.43 9.90
C ILE A 95 6.46 18.92 10.04
N THR A 96 7.54 19.35 9.41
CA THR A 96 7.81 20.76 9.12
C THR A 96 7.84 20.97 7.61
N LYS A 97 7.56 22.20 7.17
CA LYS A 97 7.54 22.59 5.76
C LYS A 97 8.46 23.78 5.56
N THR A 98 9.53 23.60 4.78
CA THR A 98 10.50 24.65 4.45
C THR A 98 10.51 24.91 2.95
N LYS A 99 10.68 26.17 2.54
CA LYS A 99 10.77 26.54 1.13
C LYS A 99 12.25 26.65 0.72
N VAL A 100 12.72 25.74 -0.13
CA VAL A 100 14.09 25.70 -0.65
C VAL A 100 14.04 25.83 -2.17
N ASN A 101 14.76 26.79 -2.77
CA ASN A 101 14.80 26.99 -4.23
C ASN A 101 13.41 27.02 -4.91
N ARG A 102 12.46 27.74 -4.31
CA ARG A 102 11.05 27.85 -4.75
C ARG A 102 10.23 26.55 -4.68
N ARG A 103 10.77 25.49 -4.07
CA ARG A 103 10.07 24.22 -3.84
C ARG A 103 9.82 24.02 -2.35
N ASN A 104 8.74 23.34 -2.02
CA ASN A 104 8.51 22.90 -0.65
C ASN A 104 9.34 21.64 -0.42
N VAL A 105 10.08 21.62 0.68
CA VAL A 105 10.76 20.44 1.20
C VAL A 105 10.17 20.18 2.58
N TYR A 106 9.76 18.95 2.81
CA TYR A 106 9.18 18.52 4.07
C TYR A 106 10.25 17.83 4.91
N GLU A 107 10.14 17.95 6.22
CA GLU A 107 10.94 17.16 7.15
C GLU A 107 10.00 16.49 8.15
N VAL A 108 10.19 15.19 8.35
CA VAL A 108 9.35 14.40 9.25
C VAL A 108 9.94 14.44 10.65
N ASN A 109 9.13 14.85 11.63
CA ASN A 109 9.51 14.73 13.03
C ASN A 109 9.38 13.26 13.47
N ARG A 110 10.44 12.48 13.22
CA ARG A 110 10.47 11.03 13.46
C ARG A 110 10.07 10.67 14.90
N LYS A 111 10.49 11.46 15.88
CA LYS A 111 10.15 11.22 17.31
C LYS A 111 8.65 11.39 17.55
N SER A 112 8.04 12.43 16.97
CA SER A 112 6.60 12.66 17.09
C SER A 112 5.80 11.58 16.36
N VAL A 113 6.16 11.28 15.12
CA VAL A 113 5.49 10.25 14.30
C VAL A 113 5.56 8.87 14.94
N LEU A 114 6.72 8.43 15.45
CA LEU A 114 6.87 7.13 16.12
C LEU A 114 6.12 7.06 17.47
N LYS A 115 5.78 8.21 18.06
CA LYS A 115 4.98 8.30 19.28
C LYS A 115 3.49 8.43 19.01
N HIS A 116 3.08 8.68 17.78
CA HIS A 116 1.68 8.81 17.40
C HIS A 116 0.94 7.48 17.61
N SER A 117 -0.24 7.53 18.24
CA SER A 117 -1.04 6.34 18.60
C SER A 117 -1.26 5.43 17.40
N ASP A 118 -1.75 5.98 16.30
CA ASP A 118 -2.12 5.22 15.11
C ASP A 118 -0.92 4.49 14.50
N ILE A 119 0.26 5.13 14.52
CA ILE A 119 1.51 4.53 14.02
C ILE A 119 1.98 3.41 14.94
N GLN A 120 1.85 3.58 16.26
CA GLN A 120 2.18 2.53 17.21
C GLN A 120 1.25 1.31 17.10
N HIS A 121 -0.05 1.55 16.97
CA HIS A 121 -1.03 0.48 16.77
C HIS A 121 -0.79 -0.25 15.45
N LEU A 122 -0.57 0.47 14.35
CA LEU A 122 -0.26 -0.15 13.06
C LEU A 122 1.01 -0.99 13.14
N ARG A 123 2.08 -0.49 13.78
CA ARG A 123 3.32 -1.26 13.99
C ARG A 123 3.05 -2.56 14.77
N GLN A 124 2.23 -2.50 15.82
CA GLN A 124 1.88 -3.68 16.62
C GLN A 124 1.07 -4.69 15.80
N VAL A 125 0.09 -4.23 15.02
CA VAL A 125 -0.70 -5.10 14.13
C VAL A 125 0.21 -5.81 13.14
N MET A 126 1.14 -5.09 12.49
CA MET A 126 2.10 -5.69 11.56
C MET A 126 2.99 -6.75 12.23
N GLN A 127 3.41 -6.51 13.48
CA GLN A 127 4.19 -7.48 14.25
C GLN A 127 3.37 -8.75 14.55
N ILE A 128 2.12 -8.59 14.98
CA ILE A 128 1.21 -9.71 15.27
C ILE A 128 0.98 -10.55 14.02
N LEU A 129 0.70 -9.93 12.87
CA LEU A 129 0.50 -10.63 11.60
C LEU A 129 1.76 -11.41 11.19
N ALA A 130 2.94 -10.80 11.30
CA ALA A 130 4.21 -11.46 10.99
C ALA A 130 4.50 -12.65 11.94
N ASP A 131 4.04 -12.61 13.18
CA ASP A 131 4.21 -13.71 14.12
C ASP A 131 3.15 -14.81 13.93
N MET A 132 1.93 -14.47 13.49
CA MET A 132 0.92 -15.46 13.09
C MET A 132 1.39 -16.35 11.93
N GLU A 133 2.10 -15.78 10.96
CA GLU A 133 2.72 -16.57 9.87
C GLU A 133 3.73 -17.60 10.37
N LYS A 134 4.42 -17.34 11.49
CA LYS A 134 5.42 -18.25 12.06
C LYS A 134 4.80 -19.40 12.87
N VAL A 135 3.51 -19.31 13.24
CA VAL A 135 2.82 -20.31 14.08
C VAL A 135 2.23 -21.48 13.26
N SER A 136 2.22 -21.40 11.92
CA SER A 136 1.74 -22.50 11.07
C SER A 136 2.79 -23.59 10.79
N ILE A 137 3.49 -24.12 11.82
CA ILE A 137 4.14 -25.44 11.72
C ILE A 137 4.05 -26.19 13.06
N LYS A 138 2.94 -26.93 13.24
CA LYS A 138 2.83 -28.19 14.01
C LYS A 138 1.71 -29.04 13.38
N GLY A 139 1.93 -29.81 12.33
CA GLY A 139 3.23 -30.20 11.79
C GLY A 139 3.12 -31.00 10.50
N LYS A 140 2.79 -30.33 9.39
CA LYS A 140 3.24 -30.70 8.03
C LYS A 140 3.44 -29.42 7.22
N THR A 141 4.65 -29.24 6.72
CA THR A 141 5.03 -28.22 5.73
C THR A 141 4.81 -28.78 4.33
N TYR A 142 4.16 -28.02 3.46
CA TYR A 142 4.04 -28.34 2.03
C TYR A 142 4.70 -27.23 1.21
N SER A 143 5.60 -27.59 0.29
CA SER A 143 6.02 -26.72 -0.80
C SER A 143 4.94 -26.73 -1.89
N PRO A 144 4.73 -25.66 -2.69
CA PRO A 144 3.81 -25.68 -3.82
C PRO A 144 4.07 -26.81 -4.83
N LYS A 145 5.29 -27.38 -4.87
CA LYS A 145 5.64 -28.55 -5.70
C LYS A 145 5.10 -29.89 -5.17
N ASP A 146 4.64 -29.93 -3.92
CA ASP A 146 4.20 -31.18 -3.27
C ASP A 146 2.69 -31.46 -3.48
N LEU A 147 1.96 -30.58 -4.19
CA LEU A 147 0.51 -30.67 -4.37
C LEU A 147 0.07 -31.21 -5.74
N GLU A 148 0.98 -31.56 -6.66
CA GLU A 148 0.61 -32.15 -7.96
C GLU A 148 0.44 -33.67 -7.94
N VAL A 149 0.70 -34.35 -6.81
CA VAL A 149 0.60 -35.82 -6.74
C VAL A 149 -0.04 -36.31 -5.44
N ALA A 150 -1.30 -35.98 -5.18
CA ALA A 150 -2.12 -36.78 -4.25
C ALA A 150 -3.62 -36.50 -4.43
N ASP A 151 -4.40 -37.58 -4.56
CA ASP A 151 -5.86 -37.57 -4.71
C ASP A 151 -6.57 -36.73 -3.62
N PRO A 152 -7.68 -36.04 -3.97
CA PRO A 152 -8.36 -35.12 -3.07
C PRO A 152 -8.96 -35.83 -1.84
N PRO A 153 -8.86 -35.25 -0.63
CA PRO A 153 -9.33 -35.89 0.59
C PRO A 153 -10.88 -35.89 0.69
N LYS A 154 -11.43 -37.02 1.15
CA LYS A 154 -12.88 -37.24 1.35
C LYS A 154 -13.43 -36.33 2.45
N VAL A 155 -14.45 -35.54 2.11
CA VAL A 155 -15.22 -34.69 3.04
C VAL A 155 -16.18 -35.55 3.87
N VAL A 156 -16.04 -35.52 5.20
CA VAL A 156 -17.02 -36.10 6.13
C VAL A 156 -18.06 -35.04 6.49
N LYS A 157 -19.31 -35.23 6.04
CA LYS A 157 -20.44 -34.36 6.39
C LYS A 157 -20.83 -34.61 7.85
N ARG A 158 -21.00 -33.55 8.65
CA ARG A 158 -21.66 -33.60 9.96
C ARG A 158 -23.13 -33.23 9.79
N GLU A 159 -24.03 -34.08 10.29
CA GLU A 159 -25.48 -33.82 10.34
C GLU A 159 -25.81 -32.83 11.46
N ALA A 160 -26.81 -31.99 11.22
CA ALA A 160 -27.35 -31.01 12.17
C ALA A 160 -28.35 -31.67 13.12
N PHE A 161 -28.36 -31.22 14.38
CA PHE A 161 -29.42 -31.52 15.36
C PHE A 161 -30.69 -30.75 15.05
#